data_AF-A0A4Q5QK82-F1
#
_entry.id   AF-A0A4Q5QK82-F1
#
_cell.length_a   1.000
_cell.length_b   1.000
_cell.length_c   1.000
_cell.angle_alpha   90.00
_cell.angle_beta   90.00
_cell.angle_gamma   90.00
#
_symmetry.space_group_name_H-M   'P 1'
#
loop_
_entity.id
_entity.type
_entity.pdbx_description
1 polymer ?
#
loop_
_entity_poly.entity_id
_entity_poly.type
_entity_poly.pdbx_seq_one_letter_code
_entity_poly.pdbx_strand_id
1 'polypeptide(L)'
;MPDTTPAKKKTPAKPKRAKPVVKPPAKVGMATQLAAIQDRYRRAMTAALDHPHREQGNLIRIALAALLAEKVALGVADGEETAEAAES
;
A
#
# COMPACT_ATOMS: atom_id res chain seq x y z
N MET A 1 -69.10 -4.59 12.73
CA MET A 1 -68.33 -3.57 11.98
C MET A 1 -66.88 -4.03 11.94
N PRO A 2 -66.21 -4.15 10.78
CA PRO A 2 -64.81 -4.55 10.71
C PRO A 2 -63.87 -3.35 10.88
N ASP A 3 -62.96 -3.43 11.85
CA ASP A 3 -61.87 -2.48 12.04
C ASP A 3 -60.79 -2.64 10.95
N THR A 4 -60.73 -1.69 10.02
CA THR A 4 -59.68 -1.59 9.02
C THR A 4 -58.47 -0.86 9.60
N THR A 5 -57.41 -1.60 9.95
CA THR A 5 -56.07 -1.03 10.12
C THR A 5 -55.20 -1.34 8.89
N PRO A 6 -54.53 -0.34 8.28
CA PRO A 6 -53.76 -0.57 7.06
C PRO A 6 -52.40 -1.18 7.40
N ALA A 7 -52.09 -2.30 6.73
CA ALA A 7 -50.80 -2.97 6.81
C ALA A 7 -49.68 -2.04 6.27
N LYS A 8 -48.78 -1.60 7.16
CA LYS A 8 -47.53 -0.93 6.78
C LYS A 8 -46.64 -1.92 6.02
N LYS A 9 -46.58 -1.80 4.69
CA LYS A 9 -45.57 -2.44 3.84
C LYS A 9 -44.17 -2.02 4.31
N LYS A 10 -43.39 -2.95 4.87
CA LYS A 10 -41.94 -2.76 5.05
C LYS A 10 -41.26 -2.86 3.68
N THR A 11 -40.80 -1.72 3.17
CA THR A 11 -39.88 -1.68 2.03
C THR A 11 -38.52 -2.24 2.48
N PRO A 12 -37.92 -3.22 1.80
CA PRO A 12 -36.58 -3.68 2.14
C PRO A 12 -35.58 -2.59 1.76
N ALA A 13 -34.83 -2.11 2.74
CA ALA A 13 -33.73 -1.19 2.50
C ALA A 13 -32.69 -1.89 1.62
N LYS A 14 -32.51 -1.40 0.38
CA LYS A 14 -31.40 -1.79 -0.48
C LYS A 14 -30.08 -1.60 0.29
N PRO A 15 -29.14 -2.55 0.24
CA PRO A 15 -27.83 -2.36 0.86
C PRO A 15 -27.14 -1.21 0.14
N LYS A 16 -26.94 -0.09 0.84
CA LYS A 16 -26.08 0.98 0.35
C LYS A 16 -24.68 0.40 0.22
N ARG A 17 -24.30 0.11 -1.02
CA ARG A 17 -22.95 -0.26 -1.43
C ARG A 17 -21.99 0.71 -0.76
N ALA A 18 -21.27 0.24 0.26
CA ALA A 18 -20.27 1.03 0.94
C ALA A 18 -19.23 1.40 -0.12
N LYS A 19 -19.23 2.67 -0.53
CA LYS A 19 -18.12 3.22 -1.31
C LYS A 19 -16.87 3.00 -0.46
N PRO A 20 -15.75 2.52 -1.04
CA PRO A 20 -14.52 2.37 -0.29
C PRO A 20 -14.18 3.76 0.24
N VAL A 21 -14.33 3.94 1.56
CA VAL A 21 -13.81 5.11 2.23
C VAL A 21 -12.32 4.93 2.14
N VAL A 22 -11.71 5.54 1.12
CA VAL A 22 -10.27 5.78 1.06
C VAL A 22 -10.00 6.73 2.22
N LYS A 23 -9.86 6.16 3.42
CA LYS A 23 -9.34 6.88 4.57
C LYS A 23 -7.98 7.43 4.10
N PRO A 24 -7.74 8.75 4.19
CA PRO A 24 -6.40 9.26 4.00
C PRO A 24 -5.49 8.46 4.96
N PRO A 25 -4.33 7.96 4.50
CA PRO A 25 -3.51 7.11 5.34
C PRO A 25 -3.23 7.87 6.63
N ALA A 26 -3.64 7.28 7.76
CA ALA A 26 -3.23 7.76 9.07
C ALA A 26 -1.73 8.01 8.98
N LYS A 27 -1.22 9.19 9.37
CA LYS A 27 0.19 9.59 9.18
C LYS A 27 1.12 8.42 9.53
N VAL A 28 1.49 7.65 8.51
CA VAL A 28 2.19 6.39 8.69
C VAL A 28 3.61 6.80 9.00
N GLY A 29 4.17 6.33 10.11
CA GLY A 29 5.54 6.67 10.48
C GLY A 29 6.50 6.32 9.35
N MET A 30 7.55 7.11 9.16
CA MET A 30 8.54 6.93 8.09
C MET A 30 9.08 5.50 8.04
N ALA A 31 9.34 4.88 9.20
CA ALA A 31 9.76 3.48 9.30
C ALA A 31 8.73 2.49 8.71
N THR A 32 7.44 2.72 8.97
CA THR A 32 6.37 1.89 8.40
C THR A 32 6.21 2.13 6.90
N GLN A 33 6.44 3.35 6.41
CA GLN A 33 6.46 3.63 4.97
C GLN A 33 7.65 2.95 4.29
N LEU A 34 8.84 3.02 4.88
CA LEU A 34 10.03 2.33 4.38
C LEU A 34 9.85 0.82 4.37
N ALA A 35 9.30 0.23 5.43
CA ALA A 35 8.97 -1.18 5.49
C ALA A 35 8.01 -1.60 4.36
N ALA A 36 7.00 -0.78 4.07
CA ALA A 36 6.07 -1.04 2.98
C ALA A 36 6.73 -0.95 1.59
N ILE A 37 7.65 -0.01 1.38
CA ILE A 37 8.46 0.09 0.15
C ILE A 37 9.33 -1.16 -0.02
N GLN A 38 10.03 -1.59 1.04
CA GLN A 38 10.89 -2.77 1.02
C GLN A 38 10.09 -4.07 0.81
N ASP A 39 8.89 -4.18 1.39
CA ASP A 39 7.97 -5.29 1.17
C ASP A 39 7.54 -5.39 -0.30
N ARG A 40 7.23 -4.26 -0.95
CA ARG A 40 6.91 -4.23 -2.39
C ARG A 40 8.08 -4.73 -3.23
N TYR A 41 9.30 -4.27 -2.93
CA TYR A 41 10.50 -4.75 -3.60
C TYR A 41 10.69 -6.26 -3.43
N ARG A 42 10.58 -6.79 -2.20
CA ARG A 42 10.69 -8.23 -1.93
C ARG A 42 9.67 -9.05 -2.74
N ARG A 43 8.41 -8.60 -2.79
CA ARG A 43 7.37 -9.28 -3.60
C ARG A 43 7.67 -9.25 -5.10
N ALA A 44 8.17 -8.12 -5.62
CA ALA A 44 8.56 -8.01 -7.02
C ALA A 44 9.73 -8.95 -7.35
N MET A 45 10.70 -9.07 -6.46
CA MET A 45 11.81 -10.03 -6.59
C MET A 45 11.32 -11.48 -6.62
N THR A 46 10.39 -11.85 -5.73
CA THR A 46 9.79 -13.20 -5.72
C THR A 46 9.01 -13.47 -6.99
N ALA A 47 8.18 -12.53 -7.45
CA ALA A 47 7.42 -12.68 -8.69
C ALA A 47 8.33 -12.81 -9.93
N ALA A 48 9.49 -12.14 -9.94
CA ALA A 48 10.45 -12.24 -11.03
C ALA A 48 11.05 -13.66 -11.16
N LEU A 49 11.04 -14.48 -10.11
CA LEU A 49 11.54 -15.86 -10.15
C LEU A 49 10.71 -16.77 -11.07
N ASP A 50 9.45 -16.41 -11.35
CA ASP A 50 8.56 -17.15 -12.24
C ASP A 50 8.86 -16.89 -13.74
N HIS A 51 9.80 -15.99 -14.05
CA HIS A 51 10.15 -15.60 -15.40
C HIS A 51 11.49 -16.18 -15.86
N PRO A 52 11.70 -16.37 -17.19
CA PRO A 52 13.00 -16.74 -17.74
C PRO A 52 14.10 -15.72 -17.40
N HIS A 53 15.36 -16.17 -17.27
CA HIS A 53 16.48 -15.37 -16.76
C HIS A 53 16.64 -13.97 -17.38
N ARG A 54 16.42 -13.82 -18.69
CA ARG A 54 16.53 -12.51 -19.35
C ARG A 54 15.45 -11.53 -18.88
N GLU A 55 14.23 -12.02 -18.73
CA GLU A 55 13.09 -11.23 -18.28
C GLU A 55 13.14 -11.02 -16.77
N GLN A 56 13.48 -12.05 -15.99
CA GLN A 56 13.78 -11.96 -14.56
C GLN A 56 14.80 -10.84 -14.29
N GLY A 57 15.94 -10.83 -14.98
CA GLY A 57 16.96 -9.80 -14.81
C GLY A 57 16.48 -8.38 -15.20
N ASN A 58 15.51 -8.26 -16.11
CA ASN A 58 14.89 -6.97 -16.42
C ASN A 58 13.93 -6.52 -15.30
N LEU A 59 13.07 -7.42 -14.83
CA LEU A 59 12.12 -7.17 -13.75
C LEU A 59 12.83 -6.78 -12.45
N ILE A 60 13.92 -7.46 -12.12
CA ILE A 60 14.75 -7.14 -10.94
C ILE A 60 15.34 -5.72 -11.05
N ARG A 61 15.86 -5.33 -12.22
CA ARG A 61 16.40 -3.98 -12.44
C ARG A 61 15.31 -2.91 -12.32
N ILE A 62 14.13 -3.16 -12.86
CA ILE A 62 12.97 -2.27 -12.73
C ILE A 62 12.54 -2.14 -11.26
N ALA A 63 12.43 -3.26 -10.54
CA ALA A 63 12.06 -3.28 -9.13
C ALA A 63 13.08 -2.52 -8.27
N LEU A 64 14.38 -2.65 -8.56
CA LEU A 64 15.44 -1.92 -7.88
C LEU A 64 15.35 -0.42 -8.15
N ALA A 65 15.15 -0.01 -9.41
CA ALA A 65 14.97 1.39 -9.76
C ALA A 65 13.76 2.03 -9.05
N ALA A 66 12.64 1.29 -8.96
CA ALA A 66 11.46 1.73 -8.23
C ALA A 66 11.73 1.87 -6.71
N LEU A 67 12.41 0.91 -6.10
CA LEU A 67 12.82 0.97 -4.69
C LEU A 67 13.63 2.23 -4.39
N LEU A 68 14.63 2.55 -5.22
CA LEU A 68 15.48 3.72 -5.04
C LEU A 68 14.69 5.02 -5.21
N ALA A 69 13.84 5.11 -6.25
CA ALA A 69 12.99 6.28 -6.45
C ALA A 69 12.01 6.51 -5.28
N GLU A 70 11.40 5.45 -4.76
CA GLU A 70 10.49 5.52 -3.62
C GLU A 70 11.22 5.89 -2.31
N LYS A 71 12.45 5.41 -2.09
CA LYS A 71 13.29 5.84 -0.96
C LYS A 71 13.66 7.31 -1.03
N VAL A 72 14.07 7.79 -2.22
CA VAL A 72 14.40 9.21 -2.45
C VAL A 72 13.17 10.09 -2.22
N ALA A 73 12.00 9.68 -2.71
CA ALA A 73 10.74 10.38 -2.46
C ALA A 73 10.36 10.43 -0.98
N LEU A 74 10.77 9.43 -0.19
CA LEU A 74 10.60 9.39 1.26
C LEU A 74 11.68 10.21 2.01
N GLY A 75 12.68 10.77 1.32
CA GLY A 75 13.80 11.48 1.93
C GLY A 75 14.80 10.55 2.62
N VAL A 76 14.81 9.25 2.27
CA VAL A 76 15.80 8.29 2.77
C VAL A 76 17.01 8.35 1.84
N ALA A 77 18.09 8.99 2.30
CA ALA A 77 19.40 8.83 1.66
C ALA A 77 19.92 7.41 1.95
N ASP A 78 20.37 6.69 0.92
CA ASP A 78 21.18 5.48 1.14
C ASP A 78 22.49 5.95 1.77
N GLY A 79 22.68 5.61 3.04
CA GLY A 79 23.57 6.31 3.97
C GLY A 79 24.98 6.60 3.47
N GLU A 80 25.31 7.90 3.47
CA GLU A 80 26.67 8.43 3.66
C GLU A 80 26.67 9.80 4.38
N GLU A 81 25.65 10.13 5.18
CA GLU A 81 25.58 11.44 5.87
C GLU A 81 24.97 11.38 7.28
N THR A 82 25.14 10.28 8.01
CA THR A 82 24.78 10.22 9.45
C THR A 82 25.80 9.45 10.29
N ALA A 83 27.08 9.53 9.93
CA ALA A 83 28.18 9.00 10.74
C ALA A 83 28.92 10.08 11.55
N GLU A 84 28.53 11.36 11.45
CA GLU A 84 29.25 12.48 12.07
C GLU A 84 28.53 13.11 13.27
N ALA A 85 27.69 12.35 13.98
CA ALA A 85 26.97 12.83 15.18
C ALA A 85 27.19 11.96 16.43
N ALA A 86 28.26 11.16 16.46
CA ALA A 86 28.55 10.26 17.58
C ALA A 86 30.03 10.23 18.01
N GLU A 87 30.74 11.35 17.86
CA GLU A 87 31.94 11.61 18.66
C GLU A 87 31.80 12.99 19.33
N SER A 88 31.53 12.98 20.63
CA SER A 88 31.69 14.11 21.56
C SER A 88 32.13 13.56 22.90
#